data_AF-A0A7X8MZC8-F1
#
_entry.id   AF-A0A7X8MZC8-F1
#
_cell.length_a   1.000
_cell.length_b   1.000
_cell.length_c   1.000
_cell.angle_alpha   90.00
_cell.angle_beta   90.00
_cell.angle_gamma   90.00
#
_symmetry.space_group_name_H-M   'P 1'
#
loop_
_entity.id
_entity.type
_entity.pdbx_description
1 polymer ?
#
loop_
_entity_poly.entity_id
_entity_poly.type
_entity_poly.pdbx_seq_one_letter_code
_entity_poly.pdbx_strand_id
1 'polypeptide(L)'
;MKRIVTLFLVGALLSGCSNTDDHQETVIKLENEIEEVYAQLEEKEMELETVSQTPAEEESGEFITIPKDQAPRLWTDVDAQLWDYLIDDSLAEENGWKKGVTNWREWDGEYNQALGIANQSWKNPGLLMNAWMLDVETSYGLGMDVWEITTRITLSDEDKAEGYIMSYGMRDDSVAGSDIKLTMLKENDFWYVEKAEVRYRCSRGVSEDKDLCL
;
A
#
# COMPACT_ATOMS: atom_id res chain seq x y z
N MET A 1 -40.51 9.71 12.99
CA MET A 1 -40.88 8.51 12.20
C MET A 1 -39.64 7.65 12.07
N LYS A 2 -39.38 6.75 13.02
CA LYS A 2 -39.72 5.30 13.01
C LYS A 2 -39.23 4.53 11.77
N ARG A 3 -38.14 3.78 11.95
CA ARG A 3 -37.82 2.48 11.32
C ARG A 3 -37.26 1.62 12.47
N ILE A 4 -38.06 0.89 13.25
CA ILE A 4 -38.64 -0.44 12.98
C ILE A 4 -37.63 -1.37 12.30
N VAL A 5 -36.81 -2.03 13.11
CA VAL A 5 -36.24 -3.34 12.78
C VAL A 5 -37.01 -4.37 13.59
N THR A 6 -37.74 -5.20 12.85
CA THR A 6 -38.65 -6.24 13.30
C THR A 6 -37.85 -7.47 13.71
N LEU A 7 -37.92 -7.89 14.96
CA LEU A 7 -37.38 -9.18 15.42
C LEU A 7 -38.55 -10.16 15.56
N PHE A 8 -38.59 -11.12 14.63
CA PHE A 8 -39.58 -12.20 14.57
C PHE A 8 -39.24 -13.29 15.61
N LEU A 9 -40.22 -13.52 16.50
CA LEU A 9 -40.67 -14.81 17.04
C LEU A 9 -39.70 -16.02 17.00
N VAL A 10 -39.35 -16.53 18.17
CA VAL A 10 -39.38 -17.97 18.46
C VAL A 10 -40.24 -18.17 19.71
N GLY A 11 -41.49 -18.56 19.50
CA GLY A 11 -42.33 -19.15 20.52
C GLY A 11 -42.36 -20.67 20.33
N ALA A 12 -41.97 -21.42 21.36
CA ALA A 12 -42.40 -22.81 21.54
C ALA A 12 -42.38 -23.16 23.04
N LEU A 13 -43.59 -23.19 23.61
CA LEU A 13 -44.13 -24.22 24.49
C LEU A 13 -43.18 -24.86 25.50
N LEU A 14 -43.36 -24.60 26.79
CA LEU A 14 -43.34 -25.66 27.83
C LEU A 14 -44.14 -25.21 29.06
N SER A 15 -45.37 -25.69 29.15
CA SER A 15 -46.10 -25.82 30.41
C SER A 15 -45.42 -26.88 31.28
N GLY A 16 -44.79 -26.47 32.38
CA GLY A 16 -44.21 -27.33 33.39
C GLY A 16 -43.65 -26.52 34.56
N CYS A 17 -44.34 -26.50 35.69
CA CYS A 17 -43.87 -25.87 36.92
C CYS A 17 -42.56 -26.51 37.39
N SER A 18 -41.52 -25.67 37.58
CA SER A 18 -40.31 -25.86 38.41
C SER A 18 -39.04 -25.45 37.65
N ASN A 19 -38.84 -24.14 37.48
CA ASN A 19 -37.51 -23.46 37.44
C ASN A 19 -37.65 -21.95 37.14
N THR A 20 -38.74 -21.32 37.56
CA THR A 20 -38.96 -19.87 37.37
C THR A 20 -37.94 -19.04 38.15
N ASP A 21 -37.51 -19.49 39.33
CA ASP A 21 -36.52 -18.77 40.13
C ASP A 21 -35.12 -18.80 39.48
N ASP A 22 -34.68 -19.96 38.98
CA ASP A 22 -33.40 -20.12 38.26
C ASP A 22 -33.33 -19.27 36.99
N HIS A 23 -34.44 -19.21 36.24
CA HIS A 23 -34.52 -18.36 35.04
C HIS A 23 -34.59 -16.88 35.39
N GLN A 24 -35.25 -16.50 36.48
CA GLN A 24 -35.31 -15.12 36.92
C GLN A 24 -33.96 -14.63 37.46
N GLU A 25 -33.22 -15.49 38.16
CA GLU A 25 -31.85 -15.22 38.60
C GLU A 25 -30.88 -15.10 37.42
N THR A 26 -31.04 -15.95 36.40
CA THR A 26 -30.24 -15.86 35.16
C THR A 26 -30.55 -14.58 34.37
N VAL A 27 -31.81 -14.16 34.31
CA VAL A 27 -32.21 -12.91 33.66
C VAL A 27 -31.62 -11.69 34.38
N ILE A 28 -31.72 -11.64 35.71
CA ILE A 28 -31.13 -10.55 36.51
C ILE A 28 -29.61 -10.51 36.35
N LYS A 29 -28.96 -11.68 36.28
CA LYS A 29 -27.52 -11.76 36.04
C LYS A 29 -27.14 -11.20 34.67
N LEU A 30 -27.87 -11.56 33.62
CA LEU A 30 -27.63 -11.07 32.26
C LEU A 30 -27.93 -9.57 32.13
N GLU A 31 -28.96 -9.07 32.82
CA GLU A 31 -29.26 -7.63 32.86
C GLU A 31 -28.11 -6.84 33.50
N ASN A 32 -27.53 -7.35 34.59
CA ASN A 32 -26.35 -6.75 35.22
C ASN A 32 -25.10 -6.82 34.34
N GLU A 33 -24.85 -7.96 33.67
CA GLU A 33 -23.73 -8.09 32.72
C GLU A 33 -23.88 -7.14 31.54
N ILE A 34 -25.11 -6.92 31.05
CA ILE A 34 -25.39 -5.95 29.99
C ILE A 34 -25.12 -4.52 30.47
N GLU A 35 -25.56 -4.15 31.68
CA GLU A 35 -25.31 -2.83 32.27
C GLU A 35 -23.81 -2.57 32.46
N GLU A 36 -23.06 -3.56 32.91
CA GLU A 36 -21.60 -3.47 33.04
C GLU A 36 -20.91 -3.29 31.69
N VAL A 37 -21.33 -4.03 30.66
CA VAL A 37 -20.79 -3.88 29.30
C VAL A 37 -21.12 -2.51 28.72
N TYR A 38 -22.32 -1.98 28.92
CA TYR A 38 -22.66 -0.63 28.47
C TYR A 38 -21.84 0.45 29.17
N ALA A 39 -21.59 0.31 30.48
CA ALA A 39 -20.74 1.23 31.22
C ALA A 39 -19.29 1.20 30.72
N GLN A 40 -18.75 0.01 30.45
CA GLN A 40 -17.42 -0.14 29.84
C GLN A 40 -17.36 0.44 28.42
N LEU A 41 -18.45 0.32 27.65
CA LEU A 41 -18.51 0.83 26.29
C LEU A 41 -18.56 2.36 26.29
N GLU A 42 -19.34 2.97 27.19
CA GLU A 42 -19.40 4.42 27.37
C GLU A 42 -18.06 4.98 27.87
N GLU A 43 -17.40 4.30 28.81
CA GLU A 43 -16.03 4.66 29.23
C GLU A 43 -15.04 4.59 28.07
N LYS A 44 -15.09 3.53 27.25
CA LYS A 44 -14.22 3.36 26.07
C LYS A 44 -14.54 4.36 24.96
N GLU A 45 -15.80 4.72 24.76
CA GLU A 45 -16.21 5.78 23.82
C GLU A 45 -15.72 7.15 24.30
N MET A 46 -15.78 7.42 25.61
CA MET A 46 -15.26 8.65 26.21
C MET A 46 -13.73 8.71 26.16
N GLU A 47 -13.03 7.59 26.35
CA GLU A 47 -11.60 7.44 26.10
C GLU A 47 -11.25 7.67 24.63
N LEU A 48 -12.05 7.15 23.69
CA LEU A 48 -11.87 7.39 22.25
C LEU A 48 -12.13 8.85 21.87
N GLU A 49 -13.17 9.48 22.43
CA GLU A 49 -13.43 10.90 22.21
C GLU A 49 -12.31 11.76 22.79
N THR A 50 -11.83 11.46 24.00
CA THR A 50 -10.68 12.17 24.59
C THR A 50 -9.38 11.92 23.84
N VAL A 51 -9.13 10.72 23.30
CA VAL A 51 -7.99 10.46 22.40
C VAL A 51 -8.15 11.18 21.05
N SER A 52 -9.38 11.32 20.53
CA SER A 52 -9.64 12.07 19.29
C SER A 52 -9.60 13.60 19.47
N GLN A 53 -9.89 14.07 20.68
CA GLN A 53 -9.96 15.49 21.05
C GLN A 53 -8.70 16.01 21.72
N THR A 54 -7.85 15.14 22.27
CA THR A 54 -6.47 15.49 22.55
C THR A 54 -5.90 15.78 21.17
N PRO A 55 -5.58 17.05 20.83
CA PRO A 55 -4.79 17.28 19.65
C PRO A 55 -3.56 16.42 19.92
N ALA A 56 -3.27 15.44 19.06
CA ALA A 56 -1.89 14.99 18.94
C ALA A 56 -1.12 16.31 18.95
N GLU A 57 -0.28 16.52 19.98
CA GLU A 57 0.55 17.71 20.01
C GLU A 57 1.08 17.78 18.59
N GLU A 58 0.73 18.84 17.87
CA GLU A 58 1.45 19.20 16.67
C GLU A 58 2.85 19.46 17.22
N GLU A 59 3.65 18.40 17.40
CA GLU A 59 5.06 18.42 17.07
C GLU A 59 5.03 19.22 15.78
N SER A 60 5.44 20.48 15.89
CA SER A 60 5.41 21.44 14.81
C SER A 60 6.16 20.76 13.69
N GLY A 61 5.40 20.11 12.78
CA GLY A 61 5.91 18.97 12.04
C GLY A 61 7.06 19.50 11.23
N GLU A 62 8.28 19.22 11.68
CA GLU A 62 9.46 19.70 11.02
C GLU A 62 9.42 18.98 9.68
N PHE A 63 9.02 19.71 8.63
CA PHE A 63 8.98 19.15 7.30
C PHE A 63 10.36 18.57 7.05
N ILE A 64 10.42 17.29 6.67
CA ILE A 64 11.69 16.67 6.35
C ILE A 64 12.27 17.45 5.19
N THR A 65 13.36 18.17 5.45
CA THR A 65 13.97 19.08 4.50
C THR A 65 15.21 18.41 3.94
N ILE A 66 15.12 17.97 2.68
CA ILE A 66 16.28 17.44 1.97
C ILE A 66 17.11 18.64 1.47
N PRO A 67 18.42 18.71 1.78
CA PRO A 67 19.29 19.74 1.22
C PRO A 67 19.21 19.77 -0.30
N LYS A 68 19.15 20.97 -0.90
CA LYS A 68 18.94 21.14 -2.34
C LYS A 68 20.00 20.45 -3.22
N ASP A 69 21.21 20.33 -2.69
CA ASP A 69 22.35 19.64 -3.33
C ASP A 69 22.25 18.11 -3.24
N GLN A 70 21.45 17.58 -2.32
CA GLN A 70 21.19 16.15 -2.14
C GLN A 70 19.86 15.70 -2.76
N ALA A 71 18.90 16.63 -2.89
CA ALA A 71 17.58 16.34 -3.44
C ALA A 71 17.69 15.79 -4.89
N PRO A 72 17.11 14.62 -5.18
CA PRO A 72 17.16 14.05 -6.52
C PRO A 72 16.47 14.97 -7.51
N ARG A 73 17.11 15.20 -8.65
CA ARG A 73 16.50 15.99 -9.72
C ARG A 73 15.63 15.04 -10.51
N LEU A 74 14.34 14.98 -10.19
CA LEU A 74 13.42 13.98 -10.75
C LEU A 74 13.30 13.98 -12.28
N TRP A 75 13.77 15.03 -12.96
CA TRP A 75 13.85 15.10 -14.42
C TRP A 75 15.14 14.50 -15.01
N THR A 76 16.20 14.30 -14.21
CA THR A 76 17.41 13.55 -14.59
C THR A 76 17.45 12.17 -13.95
N ASP A 77 17.04 12.08 -12.68
CA ASP A 77 17.04 10.88 -11.86
C ASP A 77 15.61 10.34 -11.78
N VAL A 78 15.08 9.98 -12.94
CA VAL A 78 13.67 9.56 -13.10
C VAL A 78 13.31 8.33 -12.27
N ASP A 79 14.31 7.53 -11.91
CA ASP A 79 14.21 6.32 -11.11
C ASP A 79 14.70 6.50 -9.66
N ALA A 80 14.93 7.73 -9.21
CA ALA A 80 15.30 8.01 -7.82
C ALA A 80 14.10 7.83 -6.87
N GLN A 81 14.26 7.05 -5.81
CA GLN A 81 13.22 6.86 -4.79
C GLN A 81 13.45 7.84 -3.64
N LEU A 82 12.41 8.56 -3.23
CA LEU A 82 12.55 9.60 -2.20
C LEU A 82 12.95 9.01 -0.85
N TRP A 83 12.46 7.81 -0.55
CA TRP A 83 12.79 7.06 0.66
C TRP A 83 14.28 6.74 0.80
N ASP A 84 15.05 6.68 -0.29
CA ASP A 84 16.51 6.50 -0.22
C ASP A 84 17.20 7.70 0.46
N TYR A 85 16.55 8.86 0.50
CA TYR A 85 17.09 10.11 1.06
C TYR A 85 16.49 10.46 2.42
N LEU A 86 15.34 9.88 2.76
CA LEU A 86 14.59 10.19 3.98
C LEU A 86 14.83 9.19 5.12
N ILE A 87 15.23 7.96 4.79
CA ILE A 87 15.36 6.90 5.79
C ILE A 87 16.70 7.00 6.50
N ASP A 88 16.65 7.02 7.83
CA ASP A 88 17.79 6.74 8.68
C ASP A 88 18.15 5.24 8.62
N ASP A 89 19.31 4.93 8.07
CA ASP A 89 19.86 3.58 7.95
C ASP A 89 21.02 3.31 8.91
N SER A 90 21.29 4.21 9.86
CA SER A 90 22.39 4.08 10.83
C SER A 90 22.41 2.72 11.54
N LEU A 91 21.25 2.24 11.98
CA LEU A 91 21.13 0.93 12.63
C LEU A 91 21.48 -0.22 11.68
N ALA A 92 21.13 -0.13 10.40
CA ALA A 92 21.48 -1.14 9.41
C ALA A 92 23.00 -1.13 9.16
N GLU A 93 23.60 0.06 9.03
CA GLU A 93 25.04 0.22 8.86
C GLU A 93 25.84 -0.30 10.06
N GLU A 94 25.37 -0.06 11.29
CA GLU A 94 25.96 -0.61 12.53
C GLU A 94 25.98 -2.14 12.52
N ASN A 95 24.98 -2.78 11.90
CA ASN A 95 24.90 -4.23 11.73
C ASN A 95 25.65 -4.73 10.48
N GLY A 96 26.35 -3.86 9.76
CA GLY A 96 27.12 -4.18 8.57
C GLY A 96 26.27 -4.37 7.31
N TRP A 97 24.98 -4.04 7.36
CA TRP A 97 24.09 -4.05 6.21
C TRP A 97 24.27 -2.79 5.40
N LYS A 98 24.28 -2.93 4.07
CA LYS A 98 24.40 -1.82 3.15
C LYS A 98 23.31 -1.93 2.13
N LYS A 99 22.46 -0.92 2.03
CA LYS A 99 21.42 -0.89 0.99
C LYS A 99 22.03 -0.96 -0.40
N GLY A 100 21.24 -1.45 -1.34
CA GLY A 100 21.61 -1.40 -2.74
C GLY A 100 20.44 -1.69 -3.64
N VAL A 101 20.72 -1.75 -4.94
CA VAL A 101 19.72 -1.99 -5.97
C VAL A 101 20.25 -3.06 -6.93
N THR A 102 19.40 -4.00 -7.32
CA THR A 102 19.76 -5.02 -8.30
C THR A 102 19.91 -4.42 -9.71
N ASN A 103 20.52 -5.18 -10.61
CA ASN A 103 20.48 -4.87 -12.03
C ASN A 103 19.03 -4.87 -12.54
N TRP A 104 18.79 -4.11 -13.62
CA TRP A 104 17.58 -4.26 -14.41
C TRP A 104 17.60 -5.61 -15.11
N ARG A 105 16.51 -6.37 -14.95
CA ARG A 105 16.26 -7.62 -15.67
C ARG A 105 14.93 -7.52 -16.40
N GLU A 106 14.75 -8.35 -17.41
CA GLU A 106 13.44 -8.49 -18.06
C GLU A 106 12.39 -8.88 -17.02
N TRP A 107 11.24 -8.22 -17.07
CA TRP A 107 10.13 -8.55 -16.19
C TRP A 107 9.51 -9.88 -16.64
N ASP A 108 9.41 -10.82 -15.71
CA ASP A 108 9.02 -12.21 -15.96
C ASP A 108 7.51 -12.48 -15.75
N GLY A 109 6.73 -11.44 -15.48
CA GLY A 109 5.29 -11.54 -15.35
C GLY A 109 4.57 -11.54 -16.71
N GLU A 110 3.28 -11.86 -16.66
CA GLU A 110 2.40 -11.78 -17.81
C GLU A 110 1.53 -10.53 -17.72
N TYR A 111 1.30 -9.88 -18.86
CA TYR A 111 0.35 -8.78 -19.00
C TYR A 111 -0.48 -8.99 -20.26
N ASN A 112 -1.63 -8.33 -20.33
CA ASN A 112 -2.53 -8.39 -21.47
C ASN A 112 -1.81 -7.92 -22.74
N GLN A 113 -1.66 -8.85 -23.69
CA GLN A 113 -0.97 -8.61 -24.97
C GLN A 113 -1.51 -7.40 -25.73
N ALA A 114 -2.78 -7.03 -25.52
CA ALA A 114 -3.39 -5.79 -25.99
C ALA A 114 -2.53 -4.54 -25.74
N LEU A 115 -1.83 -4.49 -24.61
CA LEU A 115 -1.00 -3.35 -24.21
C LEU A 115 0.34 -3.30 -24.95
N GLY A 116 0.76 -4.41 -25.58
CA GLY A 116 2.00 -4.52 -26.34
C GLY A 116 1.82 -4.45 -27.86
N ILE A 117 0.63 -4.09 -28.36
CA ILE A 117 0.36 -4.02 -29.80
C ILE A 117 0.05 -2.58 -30.20
N ALA A 118 0.70 -2.12 -31.28
CA ALA A 118 0.58 -0.80 -31.91
C ALA A 118 -0.82 -0.42 -32.45
N ASN A 119 -1.88 -1.17 -32.13
CA ASN A 119 -3.22 -1.01 -32.71
C ASN A 119 -4.30 -0.59 -31.71
N GLN A 120 -3.92 -0.23 -30.48
CA GLN A 120 -4.86 0.17 -29.43
C GLN A 120 -4.85 1.67 -29.17
N SER A 121 -6.00 2.21 -28.78
CA SER A 121 -6.30 3.64 -28.66
C SER A 121 -5.56 4.41 -27.55
N TRP A 122 -4.34 4.01 -27.17
CA TRP A 122 -3.57 4.66 -26.11
C TRP A 122 -2.95 5.96 -26.62
N LYS A 123 -3.66 7.07 -26.40
CA LYS A 123 -3.25 8.39 -26.91
C LYS A 123 -2.07 9.01 -26.16
N ASN A 124 -1.73 8.51 -24.98
CA ASN A 124 -0.70 9.07 -24.11
C ASN A 124 -0.02 7.93 -23.33
N PRO A 125 1.32 7.94 -23.18
CA PRO A 125 2.05 6.91 -22.44
C PRO A 125 1.62 6.79 -20.97
N GLY A 126 1.14 7.87 -20.36
CA GLY A 126 0.55 7.86 -19.01
C GLY A 126 -0.69 7.02 -18.89
N LEU A 127 -1.59 7.07 -19.89
CA LEU A 127 -2.78 6.23 -19.89
C LEU A 127 -2.41 4.76 -20.08
N LEU A 128 -1.46 4.48 -20.97
CA LEU A 128 -0.93 3.13 -21.18
C LEU A 128 -0.29 2.56 -19.92
N MET A 129 0.59 3.33 -19.26
CA MET A 129 1.26 2.90 -18.03
C MET A 129 0.25 2.60 -16.91
N ASN A 130 -0.77 3.44 -16.73
CA ASN A 130 -1.82 3.18 -15.73
C ASN A 130 -2.64 1.92 -16.07
N ALA A 131 -2.95 1.70 -17.36
CA ALA A 131 -3.65 0.48 -17.79
C ALA A 131 -2.81 -0.77 -17.55
N TRP A 132 -1.51 -0.70 -17.82
CA TRP A 132 -0.56 -1.78 -17.52
C TRP A 132 -0.49 -2.05 -16.02
N MET A 133 -0.34 -1.02 -15.19
CA MET A 133 -0.31 -1.14 -13.73
C MET A 133 -1.55 -1.84 -13.16
N LEU A 134 -2.74 -1.54 -13.71
CA LEU A 134 -4.01 -2.16 -13.32
C LEU A 134 -4.07 -3.64 -13.73
N ASP A 135 -3.59 -3.96 -14.93
CA ASP A 135 -3.60 -5.32 -15.46
C ASP A 135 -2.69 -6.27 -14.68
N VAL A 136 -1.52 -5.78 -14.27
CA VAL A 136 -0.53 -6.56 -13.50
C VAL A 136 -0.66 -6.36 -11.98
N GLU A 137 -1.73 -5.70 -11.54
CA GLU A 137 -2.09 -5.49 -10.13
C GLU A 137 -0.97 -4.87 -9.25
N THR A 138 -0.10 -4.04 -9.83
CA THR A 138 1.03 -3.42 -9.11
C THR A 138 0.62 -2.60 -7.88
N SER A 139 -0.63 -2.14 -7.82
CA SER A 139 -1.18 -1.39 -6.69
C SER A 139 -1.81 -2.24 -5.58
N TYR A 140 -1.94 -3.57 -5.76
CA TYR A 140 -2.70 -4.42 -4.83
C TYR A 140 -2.11 -4.44 -3.40
N GLY A 141 -0.78 -4.33 -3.27
CA GLY A 141 -0.09 -4.32 -1.97
C GLY A 141 -0.13 -2.98 -1.22
N LEU A 142 -0.68 -1.92 -1.83
CA LEU A 142 -0.63 -0.57 -1.23
C LEU A 142 -1.47 -0.51 0.06
N GLY A 143 -0.83 -0.06 1.14
CA GLY A 143 -1.42 -0.05 2.49
C GLY A 143 -1.23 -1.35 3.28
N MET A 144 -0.54 -2.34 2.71
CA MET A 144 -0.13 -3.57 3.38
C MET A 144 1.41 -3.63 3.45
N ASP A 145 2.03 -4.35 2.52
CA ASP A 145 3.48 -4.52 2.37
C ASP A 145 4.13 -3.45 1.48
N VAL A 146 3.32 -2.71 0.71
CA VAL A 146 3.74 -1.53 -0.05
C VAL A 146 3.20 -0.27 0.63
N TRP A 147 4.09 0.66 0.94
CA TRP A 147 3.74 1.92 1.62
C TRP A 147 3.57 3.07 0.64
N GLU A 148 4.35 3.06 -0.44
CA GLU A 148 4.29 4.08 -1.48
C GLU A 148 4.45 3.46 -2.86
N ILE A 149 3.72 3.98 -3.83
CA ILE A 149 3.99 3.77 -5.25
C ILE A 149 4.16 5.14 -5.90
N THR A 150 5.36 5.40 -6.41
CA THR A 150 5.67 6.59 -7.19
C THR A 150 5.72 6.23 -8.66
N THR A 151 4.98 6.96 -9.48
CA THR A 151 4.99 6.79 -10.94
C THR A 151 5.58 8.01 -11.62
N ARG A 152 6.40 7.80 -12.64
CA ARG A 152 7.01 8.88 -13.44
C ARG A 152 7.08 8.49 -14.90
N ILE A 153 7.00 9.47 -15.78
CA ILE A 153 7.18 9.28 -17.22
C ILE A 153 8.16 10.31 -17.73
N THR A 154 9.11 9.84 -18.53
CA THR A 154 10.01 10.69 -19.30
C THR A 154 9.79 10.41 -20.79
N LEU A 155 9.70 11.48 -21.58
CA LEU A 155 9.65 11.40 -23.04
C LEU A 155 11.09 11.56 -23.54
N SER A 156 11.65 10.50 -24.13
CA SER A 156 12.98 10.59 -24.73
C SER A 156 12.94 11.26 -26.11
N ASP A 157 11.83 11.07 -26.84
CA ASP A 157 11.52 11.72 -28.11
C ASP A 157 9.98 11.77 -28.32
N GLU A 158 9.51 12.16 -29.51
CA GLU A 158 8.07 12.26 -29.82
C GLU A 158 7.36 10.89 -29.87
N ASP A 159 8.11 9.82 -30.11
CA ASP A 159 7.60 8.47 -30.38
C ASP A 159 8.12 7.41 -29.36
N LYS A 160 8.85 7.83 -28.34
CA LYS A 160 9.42 6.97 -27.31
C LYS A 160 9.31 7.61 -25.92
N ALA A 161 8.83 6.81 -24.98
CA ALA A 161 8.69 7.17 -23.59
C ALA A 161 9.23 6.05 -22.68
N GLU A 162 9.73 6.44 -21.52
CA GLU A 162 10.04 5.51 -20.44
C GLU A 162 9.14 5.81 -19.24
N GLY A 163 8.41 4.80 -18.79
CA GLY A 163 7.57 4.84 -17.60
C GLY A 163 8.26 4.13 -16.46
N TYR A 164 8.22 4.71 -15.27
CA TYR A 164 8.81 4.17 -14.05
C TYR A 164 7.70 4.01 -13.02
N ILE A 165 7.59 2.80 -12.47
CA ILE A 165 6.66 2.44 -11.39
C ILE A 165 7.53 1.94 -10.24
N MET A 166 7.70 2.77 -9.22
CA MET A 166 8.61 2.50 -8.10
C MET A 166 7.77 2.26 -6.86
N SER A 167 7.78 1.03 -6.36
CA SER A 167 7.18 0.69 -5.08
C SER A 167 8.23 0.76 -3.99
N TYR A 168 7.82 1.32 -2.85
CA TYR A 168 8.57 1.30 -1.61
C TYR A 168 7.73 0.67 -0.52
N GLY A 169 8.33 -0.23 0.25
CA GLY A 169 7.66 -0.93 1.34
C GLY A 169 8.49 -2.13 1.80
N MET A 170 8.22 -2.59 3.03
CA MET A 170 8.91 -3.73 3.61
C MET A 170 8.07 -4.98 3.40
N ARG A 171 8.35 -5.70 2.32
CA ARG A 171 7.76 -7.02 2.08
C ARG A 171 8.43 -8.09 2.95
N ASP A 172 9.74 -8.01 3.07
CA ASP A 172 10.57 -8.80 3.97
C ASP A 172 11.73 -7.95 4.49
N ASP A 173 12.65 -8.57 5.23
CA ASP A 173 13.79 -7.89 5.83
C ASP A 173 14.95 -7.63 4.84
N SER A 174 14.83 -8.10 3.60
CA SER A 174 15.87 -8.11 2.56
C SER A 174 15.50 -7.22 1.35
N VAL A 175 14.20 -7.04 1.06
CA VAL A 175 13.63 -6.26 -0.04
C VAL A 175 12.81 -5.10 0.53
N ALA A 176 13.26 -3.88 0.20
CA ALA A 176 12.65 -2.61 0.58
C ALA A 176 11.76 -2.00 -0.53
N GLY A 177 11.62 -2.69 -1.66
CA GLY A 177 10.79 -2.23 -2.77
C GLY A 177 11.18 -2.84 -4.12
N SER A 178 10.45 -2.46 -5.16
CA SER A 178 10.73 -2.86 -6.53
C SER A 178 10.46 -1.71 -7.49
N ASP A 179 11.30 -1.59 -8.51
CA ASP A 179 11.06 -0.65 -9.59
C ASP A 179 10.77 -1.42 -10.87
N ILE A 180 9.74 -1.01 -11.59
CA ILE A 180 9.43 -1.47 -12.94
C ILE A 180 9.67 -0.32 -13.91
N LYS A 181 10.36 -0.61 -14.99
CA LYS A 181 10.59 0.32 -16.09
C LYS A 181 9.91 -0.21 -17.35
N LEU A 182 9.01 0.58 -17.90
CA LEU A 182 8.34 0.32 -19.17
C LEU A 182 9.01 1.14 -20.27
N THR A 183 9.49 0.48 -21.32
CA THR A 183 9.80 1.15 -22.58
C THR A 183 8.54 1.15 -23.44
N MET A 184 8.07 2.34 -23.78
CA MET A 184 6.87 2.54 -24.59
C MET A 184 7.24 3.20 -25.91
N LEU A 185 6.65 2.70 -26.99
CA LEU A 185 6.83 3.23 -28.34
C LEU A 185 5.50 3.71 -28.89
N LYS A 186 5.58 4.65 -29.83
CA LYS A 186 4.44 5.21 -30.53
C LYS A 186 4.49 4.80 -32.00
N GLU A 187 3.39 4.26 -32.50
CA GLU A 187 3.21 3.95 -33.92
C GLU A 187 1.78 4.31 -34.35
N ASN A 188 1.60 4.93 -35.52
CA ASN A 188 0.28 5.36 -36.02
C ASN A 188 -0.53 6.20 -35.01
N ASP A 189 0.14 7.08 -34.26
CA ASP A 189 -0.44 7.89 -33.17
C ASP A 189 -0.87 7.15 -31.89
N PHE A 190 -0.46 5.89 -31.75
CA PHE A 190 -0.82 5.05 -30.60
C PHE A 190 0.40 4.51 -29.86
N TRP A 191 0.34 4.57 -28.53
CA TRP A 191 1.38 4.05 -27.65
C TRP A 191 1.18 2.57 -27.34
N TYR A 192 2.27 1.82 -27.23
CA TYR A 192 2.27 0.43 -26.75
C TYR A 192 3.54 0.13 -25.93
N VAL A 193 3.48 -0.90 -25.08
CA VAL A 193 4.60 -1.37 -24.27
C VAL A 193 5.46 -2.30 -25.12
N GLU A 194 6.67 -1.85 -25.43
CA GLU A 194 7.67 -2.65 -26.14
C GLU A 194 8.41 -3.58 -25.17
N LYS A 195 8.75 -3.07 -23.98
CA LYS A 195 9.57 -3.81 -23.01
C LYS A 195 9.18 -3.44 -21.58
N ALA A 196 9.17 -4.43 -20.70
CA ALA A 196 9.10 -4.24 -19.25
C ALA A 196 10.36 -4.81 -18.60
N GLU A 197 10.96 -4.04 -17.70
CA GLU A 197 12.11 -4.44 -16.90
C GLU A 197 11.81 -4.22 -15.43
N VAL A 198 12.44 -5.01 -14.56
CA VAL A 198 12.30 -4.92 -13.10
C VAL A 198 13.66 -4.90 -12.43
N ARG A 199 13.73 -4.22 -11.29
CA ARG A 199 14.83 -4.34 -10.32
C ARG A 199 14.27 -4.24 -8.90
N TYR A 200 15.06 -4.68 -7.92
CA TYR A 200 14.69 -4.64 -6.52
C TYR A 200 15.57 -3.69 -5.73
N ARG A 201 14.98 -3.05 -4.73
CA ARG A 201 15.68 -2.23 -3.73
C ARG A 201 15.92 -3.11 -2.52
N CYS A 202 17.17 -3.30 -2.14
CA CYS A 202 17.56 -4.23 -1.10
C CYS A 202 17.95 -3.48 0.16
N SER A 203 17.38 -3.87 1.31
CA SER A 203 17.65 -3.29 2.62
C SER A 203 18.99 -3.73 3.20
N ARG A 204 19.35 -4.99 3.00
CA ARG A 204 20.52 -5.65 3.62
C ARG A 204 21.78 -5.67 2.77
N GLY A 205 21.60 -5.61 1.46
CA GLY A 205 22.68 -5.75 0.51
C GLY A 205 22.24 -6.41 -0.76
N VAL A 206 23.16 -6.40 -1.71
CA VAL A 206 23.01 -7.07 -2.99
C VAL A 206 24.19 -8.03 -3.16
N SER A 207 23.92 -9.18 -3.74
CA SER A 207 24.95 -10.12 -4.20
C SER A 207 26.04 -9.43 -5.03
N GLU A 208 27.23 -10.05 -5.13
CA GLU A 208 28.36 -9.52 -5.90
C GLU A 208 28.00 -9.22 -7.37
N ASP A 209 27.21 -10.10 -7.98
CA ASP A 209 26.73 -9.97 -9.37
C ASP A 209 25.59 -8.95 -9.52
N LYS A 210 25.05 -8.45 -8.40
CA LYS A 210 23.92 -7.51 -8.29
C LYS A 210 22.58 -8.05 -8.78
N ASP A 211 22.37 -9.36 -8.77
CA ASP A 211 21.12 -9.94 -9.28
C ASP A 211 20.11 -10.30 -8.18
N LEU A 212 20.56 -10.41 -6.93
CA LEU A 212 19.74 -10.80 -5.78
C LEU A 212 19.96 -9.88 -4.58
N CYS A 213 18.88 -9.61 -3.84
CA CYS A 213 18.96 -9.05 -2.48
C CYS A 213 19.45 -10.12 -1.49
N LEU A 214 20.21 -9.68 -0.48
CA LEU A 214 20.82 -10.53 0.56
C LEU A 214 20.00 -10.57 1.85
#